data_AF-M4VBD3-F1
#
_entry.id   AF-M4VBD3-F1
#
_cell.length_a   1.000
_cell.length_b   1.000
_cell.length_c   1.000
_cell.angle_alpha   90.00
_cell.angle_beta   90.00
_cell.angle_gamma   90.00
#
_symmetry.space_group_name_H-M   'P 1'
#
loop_
_entity.id
_entity.type
_entity.pdbx_description
1 polymer ?
#
loop_
_entity_poly.entity_id
_entity_poly.type
_entity_poly.pdbx_seq_one_letter_code
_entity_poly.pdbx_strand_id
1 'polypeptide(L)'
;MQQETWKFFPQILEKKINHLLDEAEPNQAKAYQLYKTCKNENLWNNSFEIFAIHLHDFFSLAKSERAKSYFDNFLDRPMERSIYESFDLTFRTATVNSQSLLNVANWSHEQMIHNCQTAQEESVVLSVDILTKTLHYITNPPLHEKDQQIEFEDFCQTWKKTVFLLFGKKYDSELETVLQQIRKLAFDLKQAEQKTLEKEKSPTFIPSIFLTQTEIDWTTAVREAIVHHLQAPDFPLSRGAEKPRLIELQKAAELYNLILQTSRTELRRHLDNVRTTILHKCDWLLTEKAR
;
A
#
# COMPACT_ATOMS: atom_id res chain seq x y z
N MET A 1 -14.73 1.90 -13.08
CA MET A 1 -13.31 2.34 -13.04
C MET A 1 -13.12 3.79 -12.62
N GLN A 2 -13.40 4.83 -13.43
CA GLN A 2 -13.09 6.24 -13.03
C GLN A 2 -13.88 6.74 -11.80
N GLN A 3 -15.15 6.35 -11.64
CA GLN A 3 -15.93 6.71 -10.44
C GLN A 3 -15.45 5.99 -9.16
N GLU A 4 -14.82 4.82 -9.31
CA GLU A 4 -14.29 4.06 -8.16
C GLU A 4 -12.99 4.69 -7.65
N THR A 5 -12.16 5.25 -8.53
CA THR A 5 -10.90 5.93 -8.13
C THR A 5 -11.15 7.25 -7.42
N TRP A 6 -12.22 7.97 -7.78
CA TRP A 6 -12.56 9.24 -7.13
C TRP A 6 -12.83 9.10 -5.63
N LYS A 7 -13.51 8.02 -5.23
CA LYS A 7 -13.79 7.76 -3.81
C LYS A 7 -12.50 7.70 -2.98
N PHE A 8 -11.41 7.20 -3.55
CA PHE A 8 -10.11 7.06 -2.90
C PHE A 8 -9.14 8.20 -3.25
N PHE A 9 -9.60 9.24 -3.96
CA PHE A 9 -8.76 10.31 -4.48
C PHE A 9 -7.81 10.90 -3.42
N PRO A 10 -8.27 11.31 -2.23
CA PRO A 10 -7.39 11.91 -1.21
C PRO A 10 -6.22 10.98 -0.81
N GLN A 11 -6.50 9.69 -0.61
CA GLN A 11 -5.50 8.70 -0.22
C GLN A 11 -4.54 8.38 -1.35
N ILE A 12 -5.04 8.28 -2.59
CA ILE A 12 -4.21 8.02 -3.76
C ILE A 12 -3.29 9.23 -4.02
N LEU A 13 -3.81 10.46 -3.87
CA LEU A 13 -3.02 11.67 -4.00
C LEU A 13 -1.89 11.71 -2.96
N GLU A 14 -2.20 11.45 -1.69
CA GLU A 14 -1.22 11.39 -0.61
C GLU A 14 -0.13 10.36 -0.91
N LYS A 15 -0.51 9.15 -1.33
CA LYS A 15 0.43 8.10 -1.74
C LYS A 15 1.28 8.53 -2.93
N LYS A 16 0.68 9.13 -3.96
CA LYS A 16 1.40 9.61 -5.15
C LYS A 16 2.41 10.69 -4.80
N ILE A 17 2.05 11.66 -3.96
CA ILE A 17 2.96 12.72 -3.52
C ILE A 17 4.15 12.11 -2.77
N ASN A 18 3.90 11.25 -1.77
CA ASN A 18 4.99 10.63 -1.01
C ASN A 18 5.84 9.68 -1.87
N HIS A 19 5.25 9.02 -2.86
CA HIS A 19 5.98 8.17 -3.80
C HIS A 19 6.97 8.95 -4.68
N LEU A 20 6.74 10.25 -4.91
CA LEU A 20 7.72 11.09 -5.60
C LEU A 20 9.08 11.11 -4.87
N LEU A 21 9.09 10.94 -3.56
CA LEU A 21 10.32 10.86 -2.77
C LEU A 21 11.01 9.49 -2.93
N ASP A 22 10.23 8.43 -3.18
CA ASP A 22 10.77 7.10 -3.44
C ASP A 22 11.48 7.07 -4.81
N GLU A 23 10.96 7.78 -5.80
CA GLU A 23 11.54 7.90 -7.16
C GLU A 23 12.66 8.96 -7.26
N ALA A 24 12.85 9.79 -6.24
CA ALA A 24 13.78 10.90 -6.31
C ALA A 24 15.24 10.51 -6.06
N GLU A 25 16.14 11.35 -6.61
CA GLU A 25 17.58 11.29 -6.39
C GLU A 25 18.01 12.34 -5.36
N PRO A 26 19.15 12.17 -4.65
CA PRO A 26 19.69 13.21 -3.80
C PRO A 26 20.03 14.46 -4.62
N ASN A 27 19.72 15.64 -4.09
CA ASN A 27 20.20 16.88 -4.68
C ASN A 27 21.72 17.03 -4.51
N GLN A 28 22.32 17.98 -5.24
CA GLN A 28 23.79 18.16 -5.24
C GLN A 28 24.36 18.37 -3.84
N ALA A 29 23.66 19.10 -2.97
CA ALA A 29 24.11 19.35 -1.61
C ALA A 29 24.10 18.05 -0.77
N LYS A 30 23.04 17.25 -0.87
CA LYS A 30 22.92 15.96 -0.19
C LYS A 30 23.94 14.96 -0.72
N ALA A 31 24.09 14.84 -2.04
CA ALA A 31 25.07 13.95 -2.66
C ALA A 31 26.50 14.26 -2.18
N TYR A 32 26.84 15.55 -2.11
CA TYR A 32 28.15 15.98 -1.61
C TYR A 32 28.31 15.78 -0.09
N GLN A 33 27.24 15.95 0.68
CA GLN A 33 27.24 15.61 2.11
C GLN A 33 27.52 14.11 2.31
N LEU A 34 26.83 13.23 1.58
CA LEU A 34 27.03 11.79 1.64
C LEU A 34 28.48 11.41 1.28
N TYR A 35 29.01 11.99 0.21
CA TYR A 35 30.42 11.83 -0.17
C TYR A 35 31.38 12.21 0.97
N LYS A 36 31.17 13.39 1.59
CA LYS A 36 31.99 13.85 2.71
C LYS A 36 31.91 12.91 3.91
N THR A 37 30.72 12.43 4.25
CA THR A 37 30.53 11.44 5.32
C THR A 37 31.32 10.17 5.02
N CYS A 38 31.15 9.59 3.83
CA CYS A 38 31.89 8.38 3.43
C CYS A 38 33.41 8.59 3.41
N LYS A 39 33.88 9.77 3.01
CA LYS A 39 35.31 10.10 3.01
C LYS A 39 35.87 10.25 4.42
N ASN A 40 35.18 10.99 5.30
CA ASN A 40 35.61 11.19 6.68
C ASN A 40 35.65 9.88 7.47
N GLU A 41 34.71 8.98 7.17
CA GLU A 41 34.62 7.65 7.76
C GLU A 41 35.53 6.63 7.05
N ASN A 42 36.43 7.05 6.16
CA ASN A 42 37.35 6.16 5.43
C ASN A 42 36.63 4.99 4.72
N LEU A 43 35.40 5.22 4.23
CA LEU A 43 34.63 4.28 3.41
C LEU A 43 34.92 4.47 1.91
N TRP A 44 35.45 5.64 1.53
CA TRP A 44 35.66 6.03 0.15
C TRP A 44 36.89 6.92 -0.01
N ASN A 45 37.83 6.49 -0.86
CA ASN A 45 39.07 7.24 -1.13
C ASN A 45 39.13 7.94 -2.51
N ASN A 46 38.18 7.63 -3.40
CA ASN A 46 38.17 8.15 -4.77
C ASN A 46 37.55 9.57 -4.88
N SER A 47 37.47 10.09 -6.10
CA SER A 47 36.90 11.40 -6.39
C SER A 47 35.38 11.44 -6.18
N PHE A 48 34.81 12.65 -6.15
CA PHE A 48 33.36 12.83 -6.01
C PHE A 48 32.61 12.37 -7.25
N GLU A 49 33.20 12.53 -8.43
CA GLU A 49 32.58 12.17 -9.71
C GLU A 49 32.31 10.67 -9.79
N ILE A 50 33.26 9.84 -9.34
CA ILE A 50 33.09 8.38 -9.29
C ILE A 50 32.04 8.01 -8.24
N PHE A 51 32.04 8.68 -7.08
CA PHE A 51 31.03 8.44 -6.04
C PHE A 51 29.62 8.77 -6.54
N ALA A 52 29.47 9.89 -7.26
CA ALA A 52 28.20 10.34 -7.80
C ALA A 52 27.60 9.35 -8.80
N ILE A 53 28.43 8.65 -9.59
CA ILE A 53 27.98 7.59 -10.50
C ILE A 53 27.34 6.44 -9.70
N HIS A 54 28.03 5.91 -8.69
CA HIS A 54 27.47 4.82 -7.86
C HIS A 54 26.26 5.27 -7.04
N LEU A 55 26.25 6.53 -6.61
CA LEU A 55 25.10 7.11 -5.93
C LEU A 55 23.89 7.16 -6.88
N HIS A 56 24.08 7.60 -8.12
CA HIS A 56 23.03 7.59 -9.13
C HIS A 56 22.54 6.17 -9.41
N ASP A 57 23.45 5.21 -9.62
CA ASP A 57 23.10 3.79 -9.81
C ASP A 57 22.25 3.26 -8.65
N PHE A 58 22.61 3.59 -7.41
CA PHE A 58 21.86 3.20 -6.22
C PHE A 58 20.45 3.79 -6.16
N PHE A 59 20.30 5.09 -6.46
CA PHE A 59 19.00 5.75 -6.44
C PHE A 59 18.15 5.43 -7.68
N SER A 60 18.74 4.93 -8.77
CA SER A 60 18.00 4.41 -9.92
C SER A 60 17.20 3.13 -9.62
N LEU A 61 17.60 2.38 -8.58
CA LEU A 61 16.87 1.21 -8.10
C LEU A 61 15.55 1.61 -7.43
N ALA A 62 14.56 0.71 -7.49
CA ALA A 62 13.33 0.88 -6.73
C ALA A 62 13.64 0.91 -5.22
N LYS A 63 12.92 1.71 -4.44
CA LYS A 63 13.16 1.84 -2.98
C LYS A 63 13.16 0.51 -2.23
N SER A 64 12.36 -0.46 -2.65
CA SER A 64 12.33 -1.82 -2.06
C SER A 64 13.61 -2.63 -2.31
N GLU A 65 14.39 -2.26 -3.31
CA GLU A 65 15.63 -2.93 -3.73
C GLU A 65 16.87 -2.20 -3.23
N ARG A 66 16.72 -0.96 -2.76
CA ARG A 66 17.78 -0.15 -2.14
C ARG A 66 18.17 -0.77 -0.79
N ALA A 67 19.11 -1.69 -0.84
CA ALA A 67 19.70 -2.33 0.33
C ALA A 67 21.09 -1.77 0.62
N LYS A 68 21.41 -1.59 1.91
CA LYS A 68 22.75 -1.20 2.36
C LYS A 68 23.84 -2.10 1.76
N SER A 69 23.61 -3.41 1.74
CA SER A 69 24.53 -4.41 1.18
C SER A 69 24.82 -4.21 -0.29
N TYR A 70 23.90 -3.60 -1.05
CA TYR A 70 24.13 -3.26 -2.44
C TYR A 70 25.18 -2.15 -2.55
N PHE A 71 25.02 -1.07 -1.77
CA PHE A 71 25.94 0.06 -1.81
C PHE A 71 27.31 -0.27 -1.19
N ASP A 72 27.33 -1.14 -0.18
CA ASP A 72 28.58 -1.64 0.43
C ASP A 72 29.54 -2.25 -0.59
N ASN A 73 29.04 -2.81 -1.70
CA ASN A 73 29.88 -3.41 -2.75
C ASN A 73 30.75 -2.40 -3.49
N PHE A 74 30.40 -1.11 -3.44
CA PHE A 74 31.18 -0.05 -4.06
C PHE A 74 32.17 0.59 -3.09
N LEU A 75 32.04 0.35 -1.79
CA LEU A 75 32.85 0.99 -0.76
C LEU A 75 34.12 0.18 -0.44
N ASP A 76 35.14 0.87 0.07
CA ASP A 76 36.41 0.24 0.49
C ASP A 76 36.22 -0.69 1.70
N ARG A 77 35.15 -0.47 2.49
CA ARG A 77 34.70 -1.32 3.59
C ARG A 77 33.18 -1.16 3.82
N PRO A 78 32.50 -2.15 4.44
CA PRO A 78 31.08 -2.04 4.73
C PRO A 78 30.76 -0.82 5.61
N MET A 79 29.74 -0.04 5.24
CA MET A 79 29.34 1.15 6.01
C MET A 79 28.65 0.76 7.32
N GLU A 80 28.57 1.68 8.28
CA GLU A 80 27.73 1.48 9.46
C GLU A 80 26.25 1.78 9.16
N ARG A 81 25.33 1.20 9.94
CA ARG A 81 23.89 1.41 9.75
C ARG A 81 23.47 2.87 9.98
N SER A 82 24.10 3.55 10.93
CA SER A 82 23.90 4.99 11.18
C SER A 82 24.25 5.86 9.97
N ILE A 83 25.30 5.51 9.25
CA ILE A 83 25.71 6.20 8.01
C ILE A 83 24.70 5.89 6.91
N TYR A 84 24.25 4.64 6.80
CA TYR A 84 23.23 4.24 5.83
C TYR A 84 21.91 4.99 6.03
N GLU A 85 21.46 5.19 7.28
CA GLU A 85 20.27 5.98 7.60
C GLU A 85 20.38 7.42 7.09
N SER A 86 21.60 7.97 6.96
CA SER A 86 21.80 9.29 6.36
C SER A 86 21.49 9.34 4.86
N PHE A 87 21.37 8.20 4.16
CA PHE A 87 20.97 8.13 2.75
C PHE A 87 19.47 8.35 2.57
N ASP A 88 18.67 8.29 3.64
CA ASP A 88 17.26 8.62 3.56
C ASP A 88 17.08 10.06 3.06
N LEU A 89 16.16 10.20 2.11
CA LEU A 89 15.84 11.46 1.46
C LEU A 89 14.61 12.10 2.10
N THR A 90 14.59 13.42 2.07
CA THR A 90 13.42 14.27 2.33
C THR A 90 13.21 15.18 1.12
N PHE A 91 12.05 15.82 0.98
CA PHE A 91 11.81 16.76 -0.12
C PHE A 91 12.80 17.94 -0.14
N ARG A 92 13.46 18.26 0.98
CA ARG A 92 14.56 19.25 1.00
C ARG A 92 15.88 18.73 0.45
N THR A 93 16.11 17.43 0.54
CA THR A 93 17.39 16.79 0.18
C THR A 93 17.31 16.00 -1.12
N ALA A 94 16.12 15.91 -1.71
CA ALA A 94 15.83 15.20 -2.94
C ALA A 94 15.67 16.16 -4.14
N THR A 95 15.86 15.62 -5.34
CA THR A 95 15.53 16.25 -6.62
C THR A 95 14.41 15.44 -7.25
N VAL A 96 13.21 16.00 -7.24
CA VAL A 96 12.03 15.35 -7.82
C VAL A 96 11.96 15.61 -9.32
N ASN A 97 11.74 14.55 -10.11
CA ASN A 97 11.60 14.65 -11.55
C ASN A 97 10.37 15.50 -11.94
N SER A 98 10.57 16.52 -12.78
CA SER A 98 9.50 17.40 -13.25
C SER A 98 8.40 16.66 -14.02
N GLN A 99 8.74 15.59 -14.74
CA GLN A 99 7.76 14.74 -15.42
C GLN A 99 6.90 13.97 -14.43
N SER A 100 7.48 13.42 -13.35
CA SER A 100 6.70 12.75 -12.30
C SER A 100 5.75 13.73 -11.62
N LEU A 101 6.19 14.96 -11.34
CA LEU A 101 5.33 16.04 -10.83
C LEU A 101 4.17 16.35 -11.80
N LEU A 102 4.46 16.53 -13.08
CA LEU A 102 3.46 16.80 -14.11
C LEU A 102 2.46 15.65 -14.24
N ASN A 103 2.91 14.40 -14.13
CA ASN A 103 2.03 13.23 -14.17
C ASN A 103 1.04 13.22 -12.99
N VAL A 104 1.50 13.57 -11.78
CA VAL A 104 0.61 13.69 -10.61
C VAL A 104 -0.36 14.87 -10.77
N ALA A 105 0.10 15.99 -11.32
CA ALA A 105 -0.75 17.16 -11.60
C ALA A 105 -1.84 16.83 -12.63
N ASN A 106 -1.48 16.21 -13.76
CA ASN A 106 -2.41 15.79 -14.81
C ASN A 106 -3.45 14.81 -14.28
N TRP A 107 -3.01 13.77 -13.56
CA TRP A 107 -3.91 12.83 -12.93
C TRP A 107 -4.87 13.53 -11.97
N SER A 108 -4.37 14.46 -11.14
CA SER A 108 -5.20 15.20 -10.19
C SER A 108 -6.23 16.07 -10.90
N HIS A 109 -5.81 16.77 -11.95
CA HIS A 109 -6.67 17.59 -12.80
C HIS A 109 -7.81 16.77 -13.41
N GLU A 110 -7.50 15.64 -14.06
CA GLU A 110 -8.49 14.75 -14.66
C GLU A 110 -9.48 14.22 -13.61
N GLN A 111 -9.00 13.80 -12.44
CA GLN A 111 -9.88 13.33 -11.37
C GLN A 111 -10.82 14.43 -10.88
N MET A 112 -10.31 15.66 -10.70
CA MET A 112 -11.12 16.77 -10.17
C MET A 112 -12.12 17.30 -11.20
N ILE A 113 -11.73 17.51 -12.45
CA ILE A 113 -12.65 18.05 -13.47
C ILE A 113 -13.84 17.12 -13.71
N HIS A 114 -13.61 15.80 -13.75
CA HIS A 114 -14.70 14.86 -14.03
C HIS A 114 -15.66 14.64 -12.85
N ASN A 115 -15.28 14.98 -11.62
CA ASN A 115 -16.04 14.61 -10.43
C ASN A 115 -16.49 15.79 -9.55
N CYS A 116 -15.85 16.96 -9.66
CA CYS A 116 -16.26 18.15 -8.91
C CYS A 116 -17.38 18.88 -9.65
N GLN A 117 -18.53 19.04 -9.00
CA GLN A 117 -19.74 19.63 -9.61
C GLN A 117 -19.58 21.11 -9.99
N THR A 118 -18.61 21.78 -9.39
CA THR A 118 -18.25 23.19 -9.66
C THR A 118 -17.13 23.34 -10.67
N ALA A 119 -16.51 22.25 -11.12
CA ALA A 119 -15.48 22.26 -12.14
C ALA A 119 -16.12 22.41 -13.52
N GLN A 120 -16.28 23.65 -13.99
CA GLN A 120 -16.37 23.86 -15.43
C GLN A 120 -15.02 23.49 -16.05
N GLU A 121 -15.00 23.05 -17.32
CA GLU A 121 -13.76 22.69 -18.05
C GLU A 121 -12.72 23.84 -18.05
N GLU A 122 -13.13 25.07 -17.72
CA GLU A 122 -12.30 26.28 -17.66
C GLU A 122 -11.86 26.70 -16.22
N SER A 123 -12.05 25.85 -15.21
CA SER A 123 -11.67 26.21 -13.83
C SER A 123 -10.16 26.45 -13.69
N VAL A 124 -9.79 27.71 -13.44
CA VAL A 124 -8.40 28.16 -13.29
C VAL A 124 -7.74 27.48 -12.09
N VAL A 125 -8.47 27.32 -10.98
CA VAL A 125 -7.94 26.74 -9.74
C VAL A 125 -7.61 25.26 -9.87
N LEU A 126 -8.32 24.55 -10.76
CA LEU A 126 -8.10 23.13 -11.07
C LEU A 126 -7.09 22.90 -12.18
N SER A 127 -6.57 23.95 -12.82
CA SER A 127 -5.68 23.78 -13.97
C SER A 127 -4.39 23.04 -13.60
N VAL A 128 -3.87 22.29 -14.57
CA VAL A 128 -2.61 21.53 -14.44
C VAL A 128 -1.46 22.42 -13.99
N ASP A 129 -1.38 23.67 -14.45
CA ASP A 129 -0.34 24.63 -14.05
C ASP A 129 -0.39 24.94 -12.55
N ILE A 130 -1.59 25.21 -12.01
CA ILE A 130 -1.76 25.51 -10.58
C ILE A 130 -1.45 24.29 -9.72
N LEU A 131 -1.88 23.11 -10.15
CA LEU A 131 -1.58 21.86 -9.46
C LEU A 131 -0.08 21.54 -9.51
N THR A 132 0.58 21.78 -10.64
CA THR A 132 2.04 21.61 -10.79
C THR A 132 2.79 22.57 -9.88
N LYS A 133 2.40 23.84 -9.81
CA LYS A 133 3.00 24.83 -8.88
C LYS A 133 2.78 24.46 -7.42
N THR A 134 1.59 23.94 -7.10
CA THR A 134 1.26 23.45 -5.76
C THR A 134 2.18 22.29 -5.38
N LEU A 135 2.31 21.27 -6.24
CA LEU A 135 3.18 20.12 -6.01
C LEU A 135 4.66 20.53 -5.98
N HIS A 136 5.07 21.51 -6.79
CA HIS A 136 6.42 22.05 -6.75
C HIS A 136 6.75 22.69 -5.40
N TYR A 137 5.81 23.44 -4.82
CA TYR A 137 5.97 24.02 -3.47
C TYR A 137 6.07 22.92 -2.40
N ILE A 138 5.24 21.88 -2.46
CA ILE A 138 5.30 20.72 -1.54
C ILE A 138 6.64 20.00 -1.63
N THR A 139 7.15 19.82 -2.86
CA THR A 139 8.41 19.11 -3.12
C THR A 139 9.65 19.97 -2.98
N ASN A 140 9.49 21.29 -2.76
CA ASN A 140 10.57 22.23 -2.45
C ASN A 140 10.18 23.09 -1.24
N PRO A 141 9.94 22.47 -0.07
CA PRO A 141 9.34 23.15 1.06
C PRO A 141 10.34 24.12 1.72
N PRO A 142 9.91 25.30 2.17
CA PRO A 142 10.72 26.18 3.02
C PRO A 142 11.20 25.47 4.30
N LEU A 143 12.27 25.97 4.93
CA LEU A 143 12.90 25.36 6.11
C LEU A 143 11.96 25.09 7.31
N HIS A 144 10.89 25.88 7.45
CA HIS A 144 9.93 25.77 8.54
C HIS A 144 8.74 24.86 8.24
N GLU A 145 8.62 24.37 7.01
CA GLU A 145 7.54 23.46 6.60
C GLU A 145 7.97 21.99 6.64
N LYS A 146 6.98 21.10 6.59
CA LYS A 146 7.15 19.65 6.58
C LYS A 146 7.80 19.22 5.26
N ASP A 147 8.78 18.31 5.32
CA ASP A 147 9.51 17.82 4.13
C ASP A 147 9.44 16.30 3.93
N GLN A 148 8.58 15.62 4.69
CA GLN A 148 8.35 14.18 4.61
C GLN A 148 6.95 13.84 5.08
N GLN A 149 6.43 12.67 4.68
CA GLN A 149 5.11 12.15 5.11
C GLN A 149 3.99 13.17 4.86
N ILE A 150 3.94 13.74 3.66
CA ILE A 150 2.95 14.77 3.31
C ILE A 150 1.56 14.18 3.40
N GLU A 151 0.67 14.83 4.13
CA GLU A 151 -0.72 14.41 4.30
C GLU A 151 -1.63 15.11 3.28
N PHE A 152 -2.82 14.57 3.06
CA PHE A 152 -3.81 15.22 2.19
C PHE A 152 -4.13 16.68 2.58
N GLU A 153 -4.15 17.00 3.88
CA GLU A 153 -4.42 18.36 4.33
C GLU A 153 -3.24 19.32 4.07
N ASP A 154 -2.00 18.81 4.11
CA ASP A 154 -0.80 19.58 3.73
C ASP A 154 -0.90 20.04 2.26
N PHE A 155 -1.41 19.16 1.38
CA PHE A 155 -1.71 19.50 -0.01
C PHE A 155 -2.79 20.58 -0.11
N CYS A 156 -3.92 20.43 0.60
CA CYS A 156 -5.02 21.40 0.56
C CYS A 156 -4.57 22.80 0.98
N GLN A 157 -3.79 22.90 2.06
CA GLN A 157 -3.26 24.17 2.55
C GLN A 157 -2.28 24.80 1.56
N THR A 158 -1.40 23.99 0.96
CA THR A 158 -0.45 24.46 -0.04
C THR A 158 -1.13 24.93 -1.31
N TRP A 159 -2.19 24.23 -1.73
CA TRP A 159 -2.99 24.63 -2.88
C TRP A 159 -3.66 25.98 -2.65
N LYS A 160 -4.24 26.17 -1.46
CA LYS A 160 -4.81 27.46 -1.05
C LYS A 160 -3.77 28.58 -1.03
N LYS A 161 -2.59 28.33 -0.46
CA LYS A 161 -1.46 29.28 -0.52
C LYS A 161 -1.09 29.62 -1.96
N THR A 162 -0.98 28.62 -2.84
CA THR A 162 -0.59 28.79 -4.25
C THR A 162 -1.60 29.63 -5.02
N VAL A 163 -2.90 29.32 -4.91
CA VAL A 163 -3.96 30.08 -5.55
C VAL A 163 -4.01 31.52 -5.02
N PHE A 164 -3.85 31.72 -3.71
CA PHE A 164 -3.81 33.03 -3.10
C PHE A 164 -2.61 33.87 -3.57
N LEU A 165 -1.43 33.26 -3.68
CA LEU A 165 -0.22 33.93 -4.17
C LEU A 165 -0.36 34.39 -5.63
N LEU A 166 -1.07 33.62 -6.46
CA LEU A 166 -1.20 33.91 -7.89
C LEU A 166 -2.37 34.85 -8.21
N PHE A 167 -3.48 34.75 -7.49
CA PHE A 167 -4.73 35.43 -7.83
C PHE A 167 -5.38 36.22 -6.68
N GLY A 168 -4.75 36.25 -5.49
CA GLY A 168 -5.34 36.83 -4.30
C GLY A 168 -6.65 36.13 -3.90
N LYS A 169 -7.65 36.91 -3.52
CA LYS A 169 -8.97 36.39 -3.09
C LYS A 169 -9.95 36.11 -4.24
N LYS A 170 -9.53 36.31 -5.50
CA LYS A 170 -10.43 36.28 -6.67
C LYS A 170 -11.15 34.93 -6.84
N TYR A 171 -10.45 33.83 -6.59
CA TYR A 171 -10.97 32.46 -6.75
C TYR A 171 -11.12 31.71 -5.42
N ASP A 172 -11.11 32.41 -4.28
CA ASP A 172 -11.13 31.79 -2.94
C ASP A 172 -12.45 31.02 -2.71
N SER A 173 -13.59 31.58 -3.12
CA SER A 173 -14.89 30.91 -3.00
C SER A 173 -15.00 29.64 -3.86
N GLU A 174 -14.45 29.68 -5.07
CA GLU A 174 -14.42 28.53 -5.98
C GLU A 174 -13.54 27.43 -5.40
N LEU A 175 -12.33 27.78 -4.98
CA LEU A 175 -11.40 26.86 -4.36
C LEU A 175 -11.98 26.24 -3.08
N GLU A 176 -12.58 27.04 -2.19
CA GLU A 176 -13.18 26.52 -0.96
C GLU A 176 -14.32 25.54 -1.25
N THR A 177 -15.11 25.77 -2.31
CA THR A 177 -16.17 24.84 -2.70
C THR A 177 -15.59 23.49 -3.14
N VAL A 178 -14.52 23.51 -3.93
CA VAL A 178 -13.79 22.29 -4.33
C VAL A 178 -13.17 21.60 -3.12
N LEU A 179 -12.46 22.35 -2.28
CA LEU A 179 -11.82 21.81 -1.07
C LEU A 179 -12.85 21.16 -0.13
N GLN A 180 -14.02 21.76 0.04
CA GLN A 180 -15.10 21.16 0.84
C GLN A 180 -15.57 19.81 0.28
N GLN A 181 -15.74 19.71 -1.04
CA GLN A 181 -16.12 18.44 -1.69
C GLN A 181 -15.06 17.36 -1.45
N ILE A 182 -13.78 17.69 -1.65
CA ILE A 182 -12.71 16.70 -1.53
C ILE A 182 -12.40 16.36 -0.06
N ARG A 183 -12.46 17.32 0.86
CA ARG A 183 -12.35 17.06 2.30
C ARG A 183 -13.48 16.16 2.82
N LYS A 184 -14.68 16.30 2.28
CA LYS A 184 -15.79 15.39 2.61
C LYS A 184 -15.46 13.95 2.20
N LEU A 185 -14.87 13.74 1.02
CA LEU A 185 -14.40 12.41 0.60
C LEU A 185 -13.33 11.86 1.56
N ALA A 186 -12.36 12.68 1.96
CA ALA A 186 -11.32 12.28 2.89
C ALA A 186 -11.91 11.88 4.26
N PHE A 187 -12.93 12.61 4.73
CA PHE A 187 -13.64 12.30 5.96
C PHE A 187 -14.45 11.00 5.87
N ASP A 188 -15.19 10.80 4.78
CA ASP A 188 -15.98 9.59 4.54
C ASP A 188 -15.09 8.34 4.46
N LEU A 189 -13.90 8.46 3.85
CA LEU A 189 -12.88 7.40 3.83
C LEU A 189 -12.38 7.07 5.25
N LYS A 190 -11.97 8.08 6.02
CA LYS A 190 -11.49 7.87 7.41
C LYS A 190 -12.56 7.20 8.26
N GLN A 191 -13.83 7.56 8.11
CA GLN A 191 -14.92 6.89 8.80
C GLN A 191 -15.11 5.43 8.35
N ALA A 192 -14.98 5.15 7.05
CA ALA A 192 -15.09 3.77 6.55
C ALA A 192 -13.95 2.89 7.07
N GLU A 193 -12.72 3.43 7.13
CA GLU A 193 -11.56 2.76 7.71
C GLU A 193 -11.73 2.52 9.20
N GLN A 194 -12.17 3.54 9.96
CA GLN A 194 -12.45 3.40 11.39
C GLN A 194 -13.52 2.34 11.66
N LYS A 195 -14.62 2.31 10.88
CA LYS A 195 -15.65 1.27 11.00
C LYS A 195 -15.12 -0.13 10.67
N THR A 196 -14.12 -0.23 9.80
CA THR A 196 -13.50 -1.52 9.45
C THR A 196 -12.55 -1.97 10.56
N LEU A 197 -11.72 -1.06 11.07
CA LEU A 197 -10.85 -1.29 12.22
C LEU A 197 -11.63 -1.56 13.50
N GLU A 198 -12.79 -0.94 13.70
CA GLU A 198 -13.70 -1.22 14.82
C GLU A 198 -14.38 -2.56 14.65
N LYS A 199 -14.69 -3.01 13.43
CA LYS A 199 -15.16 -4.39 13.18
C LYS A 199 -14.06 -5.42 13.41
N GLU A 200 -12.80 -5.07 13.17
CA GLU A 200 -11.63 -5.94 13.42
C GLU A 200 -11.17 -5.92 14.89
N LYS A 201 -11.36 -4.80 15.60
CA LYS A 201 -11.01 -4.62 17.03
C LYS A 201 -12.15 -4.92 17.99
N SER A 202 -13.40 -4.92 17.52
CA SER A 202 -14.46 -5.63 18.23
C SER A 202 -13.98 -7.07 18.32
N PRO A 203 -13.95 -7.72 19.51
CA PRO A 203 -13.76 -9.15 19.54
C PRO A 203 -14.84 -9.68 18.63
N THR A 204 -14.46 -10.31 17.52
CA THR A 204 -15.38 -11.09 16.73
C THR A 204 -15.94 -12.08 17.73
N PHE A 205 -17.14 -11.81 18.24
CA PHE A 205 -17.89 -12.75 19.02
C PHE A 205 -18.34 -13.78 17.99
N ILE A 206 -17.37 -14.61 17.58
CA ILE A 206 -17.60 -15.85 16.91
C ILE A 206 -18.33 -16.66 17.96
N PRO A 207 -19.63 -16.97 17.80
CA PRO A 207 -20.28 -17.87 18.71
C PRO A 207 -19.45 -19.15 18.70
N SER A 208 -18.90 -19.54 19.86
CA SER A 208 -18.21 -20.81 20.03
C SER A 208 -19.14 -21.89 19.47
N ILE A 209 -18.74 -22.51 18.37
CA ILE A 209 -19.57 -23.55 17.79
C ILE A 209 -19.34 -24.79 18.64
N PHE A 210 -20.35 -25.12 19.44
CA PHE A 210 -20.38 -26.38 20.15
C PHE A 210 -20.49 -27.50 19.13
N LEU A 211 -19.39 -28.22 18.90
CA LEU A 211 -19.34 -29.37 18.02
C LEU A 211 -19.61 -30.63 18.85
N THR A 212 -20.50 -31.50 18.37
CA THR A 212 -20.77 -32.79 19.02
C THR A 212 -19.59 -33.72 18.79
N GLN A 213 -19.38 -34.70 19.67
CA GLN A 213 -18.26 -35.65 19.54
C GLN A 213 -18.18 -36.29 18.14
N THR A 214 -19.32 -36.63 17.54
CA THR A 214 -19.41 -37.17 16.17
C THR A 214 -18.86 -36.20 15.11
N GLU A 215 -19.09 -34.89 15.26
CA GLU A 215 -18.53 -33.87 14.38
C GLU A 215 -17.03 -33.66 14.66
N ILE A 216 -16.57 -33.90 15.89
CA ILE A 216 -15.15 -33.98 16.25
C ILE A 216 -14.46 -35.11 15.52
N ASP A 217 -14.97 -36.32 15.68
CA ASP A 217 -14.39 -37.52 15.11
C ASP A 217 -14.35 -37.43 13.58
N TRP A 218 -15.43 -36.93 12.95
CA TRP A 218 -15.44 -36.71 11.51
C TRP A 218 -14.43 -35.64 11.05
N THR A 219 -14.34 -34.49 11.74
CA THR A 219 -13.37 -33.44 11.38
C THR A 219 -11.93 -33.97 11.46
N THR A 220 -11.63 -34.77 12.49
CA THR A 220 -10.32 -35.42 12.67
C THR A 220 -10.05 -36.44 11.57
N ALA A 221 -11.03 -37.28 11.24
CA ALA A 221 -10.90 -38.28 10.19
C ALA A 221 -10.70 -37.65 8.80
N VAL A 222 -11.39 -36.54 8.50
CA VAL A 222 -11.14 -35.74 7.28
C VAL A 222 -9.72 -35.21 7.28
N ARG A 223 -9.27 -34.60 8.37
CA ARG A 223 -7.91 -34.06 8.49
C ARG A 223 -6.85 -35.14 8.23
N GLU A 224 -6.97 -36.29 8.88
CA GLU A 224 -6.05 -37.43 8.71
C GLU A 224 -6.05 -37.93 7.27
N ALA A 225 -7.22 -38.11 6.65
CA ALA A 225 -7.32 -38.52 5.25
C ALA A 225 -6.61 -37.55 4.31
N ILE A 226 -6.77 -36.23 4.50
CA ILE A 226 -6.11 -35.21 3.67
C ILE A 226 -4.58 -35.18 3.87
N VAL A 227 -4.11 -35.37 5.10
CA VAL A 227 -2.67 -35.49 5.42
C VAL A 227 -2.08 -36.72 4.72
N HIS A 228 -2.78 -37.85 4.76
CA HIS A 228 -2.33 -39.11 4.17
C HIS A 228 -2.66 -39.28 2.69
N HIS A 229 -3.18 -38.23 2.02
CA HIS A 229 -3.55 -38.24 0.60
C HIS A 229 -4.60 -39.32 0.24
N LEU A 230 -5.47 -39.66 1.18
CA LEU A 230 -6.57 -40.61 1.02
C LEU A 230 -7.87 -39.86 0.67
N GLN A 231 -8.89 -40.60 0.23
CA GLN A 231 -10.25 -40.04 0.07
C GLN A 231 -10.80 -39.58 1.42
N ALA A 232 -11.37 -38.38 1.44
CA ALA A 232 -12.02 -37.84 2.63
C ALA A 232 -13.31 -38.64 2.93
N PRO A 233 -13.58 -38.99 4.20
CA PRO A 233 -14.79 -39.72 4.57
C PRO A 233 -16.04 -38.85 4.45
N ASP A 234 -17.15 -39.47 4.06
CA ASP A 234 -18.46 -38.82 4.04
C ASP A 234 -18.92 -38.42 5.44
N PHE A 235 -19.80 -37.42 5.50
CA PHE A 235 -20.36 -36.97 6.77
C PHE A 235 -21.24 -38.07 7.39
N PRO A 236 -21.07 -38.42 8.67
CA PRO A 236 -21.66 -39.63 9.26
C PRO A 236 -23.17 -39.59 9.48
N LEU A 237 -23.80 -38.41 9.42
CA LEU A 237 -25.25 -38.26 9.62
C LEU A 237 -25.98 -38.20 8.28
N SER A 238 -27.07 -38.98 8.14
CA SER A 238 -27.87 -39.05 6.90
C SER A 238 -28.51 -37.73 6.47
N ARG A 239 -28.64 -36.76 7.38
CA ARG A 239 -29.13 -35.40 7.09
C ARG A 239 -28.03 -34.44 6.61
N GLY A 240 -26.77 -34.87 6.63
CA GLY A 240 -25.61 -34.04 6.32
C GLY A 240 -25.23 -33.10 7.47
N ALA A 241 -24.23 -32.26 7.22
CA ALA A 241 -23.84 -31.22 8.17
C ALA A 241 -24.93 -30.13 8.25
N GLU A 242 -25.36 -29.80 9.47
CA GLU A 242 -26.35 -28.71 9.68
C GLU A 242 -25.68 -27.37 10.00
N LYS A 243 -24.43 -27.39 10.49
CA LYS A 243 -23.68 -26.20 10.88
C LYS A 243 -22.96 -25.59 9.68
N PRO A 244 -23.03 -24.25 9.45
CA PRO A 244 -22.46 -23.61 8.26
C PRO A 244 -21.01 -23.98 7.96
N ARG A 245 -20.15 -24.05 8.99
CA ARG A 245 -18.72 -24.40 8.81
C ARG A 245 -18.49 -25.87 8.54
N LEU A 246 -19.32 -26.76 9.06
CA LEU A 246 -19.27 -28.19 8.72
C LEU A 246 -19.79 -28.42 7.30
N ILE A 247 -20.80 -27.67 6.86
CA ILE A 247 -21.29 -27.69 5.46
C ILE A 247 -20.17 -27.28 4.51
N GLU A 248 -19.43 -26.21 4.84
CA GLU A 248 -18.30 -25.79 4.02
C GLU A 248 -17.17 -26.82 4.00
N LEU A 249 -16.86 -27.44 5.15
CA LEU A 249 -15.87 -28.51 5.21
C LEU A 249 -16.32 -29.73 4.38
N GLN A 250 -17.60 -30.09 4.45
CA GLN A 250 -18.18 -31.20 3.69
C GLN A 250 -18.07 -30.93 2.18
N LYS A 251 -18.46 -29.74 1.72
CA LYS A 251 -18.33 -29.34 0.30
C LYS A 251 -16.89 -29.36 -0.17
N ALA A 252 -15.94 -28.91 0.66
CA ALA A 252 -14.53 -28.94 0.33
C ALA A 252 -13.99 -30.38 0.25
N ALA A 253 -14.40 -31.26 1.15
CA ALA A 253 -14.05 -32.69 1.14
C ALA A 253 -14.62 -33.41 -0.10
N GLU A 254 -15.87 -33.13 -0.47
CA GLU A 254 -16.52 -33.65 -1.69
C GLU A 254 -15.78 -33.18 -2.96
N LEU A 255 -15.41 -31.89 -3.02
CA LEU A 255 -14.62 -31.35 -4.12
C LEU A 255 -13.25 -32.02 -4.21
N TYR A 256 -12.59 -32.25 -3.08
CA TYR A 256 -11.31 -32.95 -3.02
C TYR A 256 -11.41 -34.39 -3.53
N ASN A 257 -12.44 -35.13 -3.13
CA ASN A 257 -12.71 -36.49 -3.62
C ASN A 257 -12.97 -36.50 -5.13
N LEU A 258 -13.71 -35.52 -5.65
CA LEU A 258 -13.96 -35.36 -7.08
C LEU A 258 -12.67 -35.08 -7.86
N ILE A 259 -11.78 -34.24 -7.33
CA ILE A 259 -10.47 -33.95 -7.94
C ILE A 259 -9.57 -35.19 -7.90
N LEU A 260 -9.61 -36.01 -6.85
CA LEU A 260 -8.86 -37.28 -6.80
C LEU A 260 -9.31 -38.28 -7.87
N GLN A 261 -10.62 -38.35 -8.14
CA GLN A 261 -11.20 -39.29 -9.10
C GLN A 261 -11.14 -38.80 -10.55
N THR A 262 -10.85 -37.52 -10.79
CA THR A 262 -10.81 -36.95 -12.15
C THR A 262 -9.51 -37.26 -12.90
N SER A 263 -9.63 -37.51 -14.20
CA SER A 263 -8.50 -37.65 -15.13
C SER A 263 -8.05 -36.30 -15.72
N ARG A 264 -8.76 -35.20 -15.43
CA ARG A 264 -8.44 -33.85 -15.93
C ARG A 264 -7.23 -33.26 -15.21
N THR A 265 -6.16 -33.01 -15.96
CA THR A 265 -4.89 -32.47 -15.44
C THR A 265 -5.01 -31.04 -14.89
N GLU A 266 -5.93 -30.23 -15.41
CA GLU A 266 -6.18 -28.86 -14.97
C GLU A 266 -6.68 -28.80 -13.51
N LEU A 267 -7.60 -29.69 -13.13
CA LEU A 267 -8.14 -29.74 -11.77
C LEU A 267 -7.12 -30.28 -10.75
N ARG A 268 -6.22 -31.16 -11.19
CA ARG A 268 -5.13 -31.69 -10.33
C ARG A 268 -4.16 -30.60 -9.89
N ARG A 269 -3.96 -29.54 -10.68
CA ARG A 269 -3.12 -28.39 -10.29
C ARG A 269 -3.66 -27.65 -9.07
N HIS A 270 -4.96 -27.74 -8.80
CA HIS A 270 -5.61 -27.09 -7.66
C HIS A 270 -5.70 -27.99 -6.42
N LEU A 271 -5.24 -29.25 -6.50
CA LEU A 271 -5.35 -30.23 -5.43
C LEU A 271 -4.67 -29.73 -4.15
N ASP A 272 -3.45 -29.20 -4.23
CA ASP A 272 -2.71 -28.73 -3.05
C ASP A 272 -3.35 -27.49 -2.40
N ASN A 273 -3.97 -26.61 -3.18
CA ASN A 273 -4.71 -25.47 -2.67
C ASN A 273 -5.98 -25.92 -1.92
N VAL A 274 -6.71 -26.89 -2.48
CA VAL A 274 -7.90 -27.48 -1.84
C VAL A 274 -7.50 -28.20 -0.56
N ARG A 275 -6.40 -28.97 -0.56
CA ARG A 275 -5.86 -29.64 0.64
C ARG A 275 -5.52 -28.64 1.74
N THR A 276 -4.79 -27.58 1.40
CA THR A 276 -4.41 -26.52 2.35
C THR A 276 -5.66 -25.86 2.96
N THR A 277 -6.69 -25.63 2.14
CA THR A 277 -7.96 -25.06 2.59
C THR A 277 -8.71 -25.99 3.54
N ILE A 278 -8.74 -27.31 3.25
CA ILE A 278 -9.38 -28.30 4.12
C ILE A 278 -8.62 -28.42 5.46
N LEU A 279 -7.29 -28.52 5.42
CA LEU A 279 -6.47 -28.60 6.64
C LEU A 279 -6.67 -27.38 7.54
N HIS A 280 -6.67 -26.18 6.96
CA HIS A 280 -6.93 -24.95 7.71
C HIS A 280 -8.33 -24.94 8.35
N LYS A 281 -9.36 -25.38 7.60
CA LYS A 281 -10.74 -25.50 8.13
C LYS A 281 -10.83 -26.54 9.26
N CYS A 282 -10.17 -27.69 9.12
CA CYS A 282 -10.10 -28.72 10.15
C CYS A 282 -9.38 -28.23 11.41
N ASP A 283 -8.19 -27.65 11.27
CA ASP A 283 -7.40 -27.13 12.39
C ASP A 283 -8.18 -26.07 13.14
N TRP A 284 -8.86 -25.18 12.44
CA TRP A 284 -9.68 -24.15 13.06
C TRP A 284 -10.90 -24.72 13.80
N LEU A 285 -11.64 -25.66 13.19
CA LEU A 285 -12.75 -26.36 13.86
C LEU A 285 -12.29 -27.19 15.06
N LEU A 286 -11.07 -27.74 15.04
CA LEU A 286 -10.50 -28.51 16.14
C LEU A 286 -9.96 -27.62 17.26
N THR A 287 -9.43 -26.45 16.92
CA THR A 287 -8.93 -25.47 17.90
C THR A 287 -10.08 -24.81 18.66
N GLU A 288 -11.21 -24.54 18.00
CA GLU A 288 -12.42 -24.01 18.63
C GLU A 288 -13.15 -25.02 19.55
N LYS A 289 -12.77 -26.31 19.55
CA LYS A 289 -13.33 -27.37 20.43
C LYS A 289 -12.73 -27.39 21.83
N ALA A 290 -11.72 -26.57 22.13
CA ALA A 290 -11.01 -26.62 23.40
C ALA A 290 -11.57 -25.64 24.44
N ARG A 291 -12.81 -25.90 24.92
CA ARG A 291 -13.30 -25.79 26.32
C ARG A 291 -14.82 -25.80 26.41
#